data_AF-A0A832SKJ8-F1
#
_entry.id   AF-A0A832SKJ8-F1
#
_cell.length_a   1.000
_cell.length_b   1.000
_cell.length_c   1.000
_cell.angle_alpha   90.00
_cell.angle_beta   90.00
_cell.angle_gamma   90.00
#
_symmetry.space_group_name_H-M   'P 1'
#
loop_
_entity.id
_entity.type
_entity.pdbx_description
1 polymer ?
#
loop_
_entity_poly.entity_id
_entity_poly.type
_entity_poly.pdbx_seq_one_letter_code
_entity_poly.pdbx_strand_id
1 'polypeptide(L)'
;MGKISTELAIFVIFLILVVLWGLFIKTPVDKEPTVNNELKVCGIYVQFENGTSDYEVETILENYNMTVNYSIEYNNRNMADDCYIMLDKDERDVRRELSEEMKEENQDWMVSSPSHVVRKGDYYVIMVSEQAINDETFLAILEKYDIRLKKSVWCYIRFEKPDGTRYWIPEEDAIRIKNELENNESVFSVHIGYIYDQ
;
A
#
# COMPACT_ATOMS: atom_id res chain seq x y z
N MET A 1 -64.96 -17.85 -47.42
CA MET A 1 -64.34 -16.66 -46.77
C MET A 1 -63.46 -17.05 -45.56
N GLY A 2 -62.59 -18.08 -45.66
CA GLY A 2 -61.72 -18.48 -44.53
C GLY A 2 -60.22 -18.56 -44.84
N LYS A 3 -59.83 -18.51 -46.12
CA LYS A 3 -58.44 -18.73 -46.54
C LYS A 3 -57.59 -17.45 -46.51
N ILE A 4 -58.16 -16.33 -46.96
CA ILE A 4 -57.49 -15.02 -47.00
C ILE A 4 -57.23 -14.46 -45.58
N SER A 5 -58.16 -14.66 -44.63
CA SER A 5 -57.98 -14.21 -43.25
C SER A 5 -56.90 -14.99 -42.48
N THR A 6 -56.73 -16.28 -42.80
CA THR A 6 -55.73 -17.14 -42.15
C THR A 6 -54.31 -16.80 -42.62
N GLU A 7 -54.13 -16.57 -43.92
CA GLU A 7 -52.85 -16.21 -44.52
C GLU A 7 -52.37 -14.82 -44.05
N LEU A 8 -53.31 -13.88 -43.92
CA LEU A 8 -53.04 -12.54 -43.40
C LEU A 8 -52.71 -12.56 -41.89
N ALA A 9 -53.35 -13.43 -41.11
CA ALA A 9 -53.00 -13.63 -39.70
C ALA A 9 -51.60 -14.23 -39.51
N ILE A 10 -51.22 -15.23 -40.32
CA ILE A 10 -49.87 -15.82 -40.29
C ILE A 10 -48.81 -14.77 -40.64
N PHE A 11 -49.09 -13.92 -41.63
CA PHE A 11 -48.18 -12.85 -42.03
C PHE A 11 -47.97 -11.80 -40.93
N VAL A 12 -49.03 -11.43 -40.21
CA VAL A 12 -48.95 -10.50 -39.07
C VAL A 12 -48.13 -11.10 -37.92
N ILE A 13 -48.35 -12.38 -37.59
CA ILE A 13 -47.58 -13.08 -36.56
C ILE A 13 -46.09 -13.15 -36.94
N PHE A 14 -45.79 -13.45 -38.21
CA PHE A 14 -44.42 -13.46 -38.72
C PHE A 14 -43.74 -12.09 -38.59
N LEU A 15 -44.43 -11.00 -38.92
CA LEU A 15 -43.89 -9.64 -38.75
C LEU A 15 -43.61 -9.30 -37.28
N ILE A 16 -44.49 -9.69 -36.36
CA ILE A 16 -44.27 -9.49 -34.92
C ILE A 16 -43.04 -10.28 -34.46
N LEU A 17 -42.88 -11.51 -34.92
CA LEU A 17 -41.70 -12.34 -34.60
C LEU A 17 -40.41 -11.72 -35.15
N VAL A 18 -40.41 -11.16 -36.36
CA VAL A 18 -39.25 -10.47 -36.93
C VAL A 18 -38.87 -9.23 -36.13
N VAL A 19 -39.86 -8.42 -35.71
CA VAL A 19 -39.61 -7.23 -34.86
C VAL A 19 -39.09 -7.63 -33.48
N LEU A 20 -39.67 -8.67 -32.86
CA LEU A 20 -39.18 -9.22 -31.60
C LEU A 20 -37.75 -9.77 -31.76
N TRP A 21 -37.45 -10.48 -32.85
CA TRP A 21 -36.11 -11.01 -33.09
C TRP A 21 -35.10 -9.88 -33.29
N GLY A 22 -35.46 -8.82 -34.01
CA GLY A 22 -34.65 -7.61 -34.17
C GLY A 22 -34.37 -6.88 -32.84
N LEU A 23 -35.30 -6.93 -31.88
CA LEU A 23 -35.09 -6.40 -30.53
C LEU A 23 -34.13 -7.26 -29.68
N PHE A 24 -33.97 -8.55 -30.00
CA PHE A 24 -33.05 -9.46 -29.30
C PHE A 24 -31.68 -9.61 -29.96
N ILE A 25 -31.49 -9.12 -31.19
CA ILE A 25 -30.15 -8.93 -31.75
C ILE A 25 -29.54 -7.73 -31.01
N LYS A 26 -28.95 -7.99 -29.84
CA LYS A 26 -27.91 -7.12 -29.33
C LYS A 26 -26.88 -7.04 -30.44
N THR A 27 -26.77 -5.86 -31.06
CA THR A 27 -25.54 -5.48 -31.76
C THR A 27 -24.38 -5.90 -30.83
N PRO A 28 -23.32 -6.54 -31.32
CA PRO A 28 -22.11 -6.60 -30.52
C PRO A 28 -21.81 -5.14 -30.26
N VAL A 29 -22.08 -4.69 -29.03
CA VAL A 29 -21.52 -3.45 -28.52
C VAL A 29 -20.06 -3.65 -28.83
N ASP A 30 -19.52 -2.83 -29.74
CA ASP A 30 -18.09 -2.70 -29.91
C ASP A 30 -17.59 -2.56 -28.48
N LYS A 31 -17.03 -3.66 -27.95
CA LYS A 31 -16.35 -3.61 -26.69
C LYS A 31 -15.20 -2.71 -27.05
N GLU A 32 -15.32 -1.43 -26.70
CA GLU A 32 -14.18 -0.56 -26.54
C GLU A 32 -13.09 -1.44 -25.93
N PRO A 33 -11.87 -1.47 -26.51
CA PRO A 33 -10.81 -2.29 -25.98
C PRO A 33 -10.79 -2.01 -24.48
N THR A 34 -11.04 -3.03 -23.66
CA THR A 34 -10.96 -2.91 -22.21
C THR A 34 -9.66 -2.18 -21.96
N VAL A 35 -9.76 -0.90 -21.58
CA VAL A 35 -8.59 -0.13 -21.22
C VAL A 35 -8.01 -0.95 -20.09
N ASN A 36 -6.84 -1.56 -20.34
CA ASN A 36 -6.18 -2.36 -19.32
C ASN A 36 -5.77 -1.34 -18.26
N ASN A 37 -6.68 -1.05 -17.34
CA ASN A 37 -6.51 -0.14 -16.20
C ASN A 37 -5.62 -0.80 -15.15
N GLU A 38 -4.63 -1.56 -15.60
CA GLU A 38 -3.63 -2.17 -14.75
C GLU A 38 -2.78 -1.03 -14.20
N LEU A 39 -2.85 -0.82 -12.89
CA LEU A 39 -2.12 0.23 -12.22
C LEU A 39 -0.62 -0.02 -12.39
N LYS A 40 0.08 0.99 -12.89
CA LYS A 40 1.52 0.94 -13.14
C LYS A 40 2.26 1.35 -11.87
N VAL A 41 3.07 0.45 -11.32
CA VAL A 41 3.89 0.73 -10.15
C VAL A 41 5.31 1.05 -10.58
N CYS A 42 5.83 2.20 -10.19
CA CYS A 42 7.19 2.66 -10.56
C CYS A 42 8.26 2.42 -9.50
N GLY A 43 7.86 2.02 -8.31
CA GLY A 43 8.78 1.76 -7.22
C GLY A 43 8.07 1.43 -5.92
N ILE A 44 8.88 1.15 -4.90
CA ILE A 44 8.42 0.74 -3.58
C ILE A 44 9.22 1.51 -2.54
N TYR A 45 8.53 2.10 -1.57
CA TYR A 45 9.15 2.70 -0.39
C TYR A 45 9.20 1.66 0.72
N VAL A 46 10.36 1.49 1.34
CA VAL A 46 10.58 0.52 2.40
C VAL A 46 11.17 1.24 3.61
N GLN A 47 10.55 1.03 4.76
CA GLN A 47 11.04 1.52 6.03
C GLN A 47 11.76 0.41 6.78
N PHE A 48 13.03 0.62 7.08
CA PHE A 48 13.87 -0.32 7.81
C PHE A 48 14.15 0.13 9.25
N GLU A 49 14.52 -0.84 10.09
CA GLU A 49 15.00 -0.59 11.44
C GLU A 49 16.23 0.33 11.45
N ASN A 50 16.33 1.17 12.48
CA ASN A 50 17.51 2.00 12.75
C ASN A 50 18.80 1.17 12.75
N GLY A 51 19.79 1.63 11.98
CA GLY A 51 21.09 0.98 11.89
C GLY A 51 21.19 -0.09 10.80
N THR A 52 20.11 -0.37 10.06
CA THR A 52 20.18 -1.19 8.84
C THR A 52 21.13 -0.52 7.84
N SER A 53 22.19 -1.23 7.46
CA SER A 53 23.21 -0.76 6.53
C SER A 53 22.79 -0.89 5.07
N ASP A 54 23.41 -0.12 4.19
CA ASP A 54 23.15 -0.20 2.74
C ASP A 54 23.34 -1.63 2.20
N TYR A 55 24.35 -2.35 2.69
CA TYR A 55 24.63 -3.75 2.35
C TYR A 55 23.53 -4.71 2.82
N GLU A 56 22.98 -4.51 4.02
CA GLU A 56 21.85 -5.31 4.51
C GLU A 56 20.60 -5.05 3.69
N VAL A 57 20.33 -3.78 3.32
CA VAL A 57 19.22 -3.44 2.41
C VAL A 57 19.38 -4.17 1.08
N GLU A 58 20.55 -4.07 0.44
CA GLU A 58 20.83 -4.78 -0.83
C GLU A 58 20.62 -6.30 -0.68
N THR A 59 21.17 -6.90 0.37
CA THR A 59 21.04 -8.35 0.64
C THR A 59 19.57 -8.76 0.84
N ILE A 60 18.78 -7.97 1.56
CA ILE A 60 17.35 -8.21 1.74
C ILE A 60 16.66 -8.19 0.37
N LEU A 61 16.93 -7.18 -0.45
CA LEU A 61 16.33 -7.00 -1.76
C LEU A 61 16.70 -8.08 -2.78
N GLU A 62 17.94 -8.55 -2.78
CA GLU A 62 18.40 -9.66 -3.65
C GLU A 62 17.64 -10.96 -3.40
N ASN A 63 17.17 -11.19 -2.17
CA ASN A 63 16.43 -12.40 -1.81
C ASN A 63 15.00 -12.44 -2.37
N TYR A 64 14.44 -11.30 -2.76
CA TYR A 64 13.04 -11.18 -3.19
C TYR A 64 12.89 -11.13 -4.71
N ASN A 65 13.51 -12.09 -5.41
CA ASN A 65 13.40 -12.40 -6.85
C ASN A 65 12.88 -11.23 -7.73
N MET A 66 13.50 -10.06 -7.62
CA MET A 66 13.06 -8.88 -8.36
C MET A 66 13.45 -9.08 -9.82
N THR A 67 12.47 -9.35 -10.66
CA THR A 67 12.67 -9.67 -12.09
C THR A 67 12.99 -8.43 -12.93
N VAL A 68 13.04 -7.26 -12.31
CA VAL A 68 13.31 -5.96 -12.93
C VAL A 68 14.57 -5.34 -12.34
N ASN A 69 15.28 -4.56 -13.15
CA ASN A 69 16.36 -3.73 -12.63
C ASN A 69 15.79 -2.64 -11.73
N TYR A 70 16.57 -2.22 -10.74
CA TYR A 70 16.18 -1.17 -9.83
C TYR A 70 17.39 -0.38 -9.34
N SER A 71 17.13 0.82 -8.83
CA SER A 71 18.08 1.59 -8.02
C SER A 71 17.48 1.88 -6.65
N ILE A 72 18.35 2.11 -5.67
CA ILE A 72 17.96 2.40 -4.30
C ILE A 72 18.32 3.86 -3.99
N GLU A 73 17.31 4.63 -3.60
CA GLU A 73 17.49 5.98 -3.05
C GLU A 73 17.34 5.94 -1.54
N TYR A 74 18.45 6.11 -0.83
CA TYR A 74 18.49 6.15 0.63
C TYR A 74 18.10 7.52 1.18
N ASN A 75 17.55 7.55 2.39
CA ASN A 75 17.14 8.77 3.09
C ASN A 75 16.11 9.58 2.28
N ASN A 76 15.14 8.91 1.66
CA ASN A 76 14.06 9.58 0.96
C ASN A 76 13.13 10.25 2.00
N ARG A 77 13.44 11.50 2.36
CA ARG A 77 12.74 12.31 3.38
C ARG A 77 11.35 12.77 2.96
N ASN A 78 10.80 12.27 1.86
CA ASN A 78 9.46 12.64 1.40
C ASN A 78 8.37 11.86 2.14
N MET A 79 8.75 10.84 2.93
CA MET A 79 7.85 10.17 3.85
C MET A 79 7.95 10.83 5.21
N ALA A 80 6.79 11.10 5.83
CA ALA A 80 6.72 11.46 7.24
C ALA A 80 7.21 10.27 8.10
N ASP A 81 7.29 10.45 9.41
CA ASP A 81 7.34 9.32 10.36
C ASP A 81 8.70 8.62 10.42
N ASP A 82 9.75 9.43 10.42
CA ASP A 82 11.13 9.01 10.52
C ASP A 82 11.46 8.33 11.87
N CYS A 83 10.71 8.62 12.92
CA CYS A 83 11.02 8.19 14.29
C CYS A 83 10.05 7.12 14.80
N TYR A 84 10.56 6.24 15.65
CA TYR A 84 9.79 5.19 16.28
C TYR A 84 10.34 4.85 17.66
N ILE A 85 9.51 4.21 18.48
CA ILE A 85 9.91 3.54 19.72
C ILE A 85 9.62 2.04 19.60
N MET A 86 10.41 1.23 20.30
CA MET A 86 10.16 -0.20 20.44
C MET A 86 9.80 -0.49 21.88
N LEU A 87 8.65 -1.12 22.08
CA LEU A 87 8.17 -1.56 23.38
C LEU A 87 8.14 -3.07 23.44
N ASP A 88 8.49 -3.66 24.58
CA ASP A 88 8.23 -5.08 24.81
C ASP A 88 6.71 -5.33 24.88
N LYS A 89 6.25 -6.52 24.49
CA LYS A 89 4.84 -6.91 24.58
C LYS A 89 4.23 -6.71 25.97
N ASP A 90 5.03 -6.80 27.02
CA ASP A 90 4.59 -6.73 28.41
C ASP A 90 4.56 -5.29 28.96
N GLU A 91 5.04 -4.29 28.21
CA GLU A 91 5.10 -2.87 28.59
C GLU A 91 3.75 -2.13 28.43
N ARG A 92 2.73 -2.67 29.09
CA ARG A 92 1.37 -2.09 29.06
C ARG A 92 1.27 -0.74 29.76
N ASP A 93 2.10 -0.50 30.77
CA ASP A 93 2.08 0.74 31.55
C ASP A 93 2.49 1.94 30.69
N VAL A 94 3.54 1.79 29.89
CA VAL A 94 4.01 2.79 28.93
C VAL A 94 2.89 3.17 27.96
N ARG A 95 2.27 2.17 27.34
CA ARG A 95 1.19 2.38 26.35
C ARG A 95 -0.02 3.08 26.96
N ARG A 96 -0.35 2.76 28.21
CA ARG A 96 -1.43 3.41 28.94
C ARG A 96 -1.11 4.86 29.22
N GLU A 97 0.07 5.14 29.77
CA GLU A 97 0.50 6.50 30.13
C GLU A 97 0.56 7.40 28.90
N LEU A 98 1.20 6.94 27.80
CA LEU A 98 1.17 7.64 26.52
C LEU A 98 -0.27 7.94 26.06
N SER A 99 -1.19 6.98 26.16
CA SER A 99 -2.58 7.19 25.75
C SER A 99 -3.37 8.12 26.66
N GLU A 100 -3.05 8.19 27.95
CA GLU A 100 -3.72 9.07 28.92
C GLU A 100 -3.25 10.50 28.72
N GLU A 101 -1.94 10.73 28.65
CA GLU A 101 -1.32 12.04 28.46
C GLU A 101 -1.68 12.64 27.09
N MET A 102 -1.66 11.86 26.01
CA MET A 102 -2.13 12.33 24.68
C MET A 102 -3.57 12.86 24.71
N LYS A 103 -4.45 12.25 25.51
CA LYS A 103 -5.85 12.70 25.65
C LYS A 103 -5.96 13.95 26.49
N GLU A 104 -5.17 14.06 27.55
CA GLU A 104 -5.16 15.22 28.44
C GLU A 104 -4.62 16.46 27.72
N GLU A 105 -3.55 16.30 26.96
CA GLU A 105 -2.92 17.39 26.19
C GLU A 105 -3.60 17.65 24.84
N ASN A 106 -4.51 16.78 24.41
CA ASN A 106 -5.16 16.81 23.10
C ASN A 106 -4.11 16.86 21.96
N GLN A 107 -3.07 16.02 22.08
CA GLN A 107 -1.96 15.87 21.15
C GLN A 107 -2.02 14.52 20.42
N ASP A 108 -1.47 14.48 19.21
CA ASP A 108 -1.31 13.24 18.45
C ASP A 108 0.18 12.90 18.25
N TRP A 109 0.75 12.23 19.24
CA TRP A 109 2.15 11.83 19.23
C TRP A 109 2.45 10.61 18.34
N MET A 110 1.42 9.92 17.84
CA MET A 110 1.57 8.67 17.09
C MET A 110 0.94 8.80 15.71
N VAL A 111 1.73 8.52 14.68
CA VAL A 111 1.38 8.67 13.25
C VAL A 111 0.16 7.84 12.85
N SER A 112 0.01 6.72 13.52
CA SER A 112 -1.15 5.88 13.44
C SER A 112 -1.50 5.53 14.87
N SER A 113 -2.77 5.65 15.22
CA SER A 113 -3.31 5.37 16.57
C SER A 113 -2.57 4.20 17.26
N PRO A 114 -2.40 4.16 18.59
CA PRO A 114 -1.75 3.05 19.33
C PRO A 114 -2.34 1.63 19.10
N SER A 115 -3.35 1.52 18.23
CA SER A 115 -3.93 0.32 17.65
C SER A 115 -3.24 -0.19 16.36
N HIS A 116 -2.44 0.63 15.68
CA HIS A 116 -1.70 0.33 14.44
C HIS A 116 -0.24 -0.01 14.71
N VAL A 117 0.00 -0.71 15.81
CA VAL A 117 1.34 -1.13 16.22
C VAL A 117 1.81 -2.26 15.32
N VAL A 118 2.99 -2.10 14.73
CA VAL A 118 3.62 -3.18 13.98
C VAL A 118 4.20 -4.17 14.99
N ARG A 119 3.66 -5.38 15.03
CA ARG A 119 4.19 -6.46 15.88
C ARG A 119 5.35 -7.12 15.16
N LYS A 120 6.55 -7.05 15.74
CA LYS A 120 7.75 -7.73 15.24
C LYS A 120 8.30 -8.63 16.35
N GLY A 121 8.05 -9.94 16.22
CA GLY A 121 8.36 -10.92 17.26
C GLY A 121 7.67 -10.59 18.59
N ASP A 122 8.49 -10.31 19.61
CA ASP A 122 8.07 -9.93 20.96
C ASP A 122 7.96 -8.41 21.17
N TYR A 123 8.24 -7.61 20.15
CA TYR A 123 8.20 -6.16 20.23
C TYR A 123 7.01 -5.54 19.49
N TYR A 124 6.62 -4.39 20.00
CA TYR A 124 5.69 -3.45 19.43
C TYR A 124 6.47 -2.25 18.91
N VAL A 125 6.46 -2.05 17.59
CA VAL A 125 7.04 -0.86 16.95
C VAL A 125 5.94 0.19 16.83
N ILE A 126 6.15 1.35 17.46
CA ILE A 126 5.23 2.48 17.46
C ILE A 126 5.88 3.63 16.70
N MET A 127 5.24 4.03 15.61
CA MET A 127 5.66 5.18 14.80
C MET A 127 5.29 6.48 15.50
N VAL A 128 6.26 7.39 15.61
CA VAL A 128 6.18 8.63 16.38
C VAL A 128 6.06 9.80 15.42
N SER A 129 5.11 10.70 15.69
CA SER A 129 4.89 11.88 14.86
C SER A 129 6.02 12.89 15.04
N GLU A 130 6.27 13.72 14.02
CA GLU A 130 7.32 14.75 14.11
C GLU A 130 7.12 15.71 15.29
N GLN A 131 5.86 15.93 15.69
CA GLN A 131 5.51 16.82 16.80
C GLN A 131 6.00 16.25 18.14
N ALA A 132 5.84 14.95 18.35
CA ALA A 132 6.21 14.28 19.59
C ALA A 132 7.72 14.32 19.88
N ILE A 133 8.57 14.42 18.84
CA ILE A 133 10.03 14.40 18.99
C ILE A 133 10.52 15.59 19.84
N ASN A 134 9.76 16.69 19.89
CA ASN A 134 10.09 17.88 20.67
C ASN A 134 9.12 18.12 21.85
N ASP A 135 8.24 17.16 22.13
CA ASP A 135 7.24 17.27 23.18
C ASP A 135 7.84 16.85 24.54
N GLU A 136 7.84 17.78 25.51
CA GLU A 136 8.50 17.57 26.80
C GLU A 136 7.83 16.45 27.62
N THR A 137 6.50 16.34 27.55
CA THR A 137 5.74 15.32 28.27
C THR A 137 6.01 13.94 27.67
N PHE A 138 5.96 13.83 26.34
CA PHE A 138 6.32 12.60 25.63
C PHE A 138 7.74 12.14 25.98
N LEU A 139 8.72 13.05 25.91
CA LEU A 139 10.12 12.74 26.19
C LEU A 139 10.34 12.34 27.66
N ALA A 140 9.64 12.97 28.61
CA ALA A 140 9.69 12.61 30.02
C ALA A 140 9.15 11.20 30.29
N ILE A 141 8.09 10.77 29.58
CA ILE A 141 7.58 9.39 29.64
C ILE A 141 8.64 8.43 29.12
N LEU A 142 9.28 8.71 27.99
CA LEU A 142 10.33 7.85 27.44
C LEU A 142 11.51 7.71 28.42
N GLU A 143 11.96 8.81 29.03
CA GLU A 143 13.04 8.80 30.02
C GLU A 143 12.67 7.99 31.27
N LYS A 144 11.45 8.18 31.80
CA LYS A 144 10.94 7.45 32.97
C LYS A 144 11.01 5.94 32.80
N TYR A 145 10.78 5.43 31.60
CA TYR A 145 10.77 4.01 31.27
C TYR A 145 12.04 3.51 30.56
N ASP A 146 13.08 4.34 30.42
CA ASP A 146 14.32 4.03 29.69
C ASP A 146 14.07 3.58 28.22
N ILE A 147 13.06 4.18 27.58
CA ILE A 147 12.71 3.89 26.19
C ILE A 147 13.50 4.80 25.27
N ARG A 148 14.13 4.20 24.26
CA ARG A 148 14.90 4.95 23.26
C ARG A 148 14.05 5.28 22.05
N LEU A 149 14.00 6.57 21.72
CA LEU A 149 13.56 7.04 20.41
C LEU A 149 14.63 6.67 19.36
N LYS A 150 14.20 6.02 18.29
CA LYS A 150 15.06 5.57 17.18
C LYS A 150 14.63 6.22 15.88
N LYS A 151 15.57 6.37 14.94
CA LYS A 151 15.31 6.88 13.59
C LYS A 151 15.35 5.74 12.57
N SER A 152 14.27 5.53 11.84
CA SER A 152 14.18 4.53 10.77
C SER A 152 15.02 4.92 9.55
N VAL A 153 15.29 3.92 8.70
CA VAL A 153 15.97 4.11 7.41
C VAL A 153 14.95 3.95 6.29
N TRP A 154 14.63 5.04 5.59
CA TRP A 154 13.75 5.00 4.43
C TRP A 154 14.55 4.80 3.14
N CYS A 155 14.14 3.80 2.37
CA CYS A 155 14.66 3.52 1.04
C CYS A 155 13.53 3.60 0.01
N TYR A 156 13.79 4.25 -1.12
CA TYR A 156 12.93 4.16 -2.30
C TYR A 156 13.60 3.29 -3.35
N ILE A 157 12.95 2.19 -3.68
CA ILE A 157 13.39 1.23 -4.70
C ILE A 157 12.70 1.64 -5.99
N ARG A 158 13.45 2.28 -6.89
CA ARG A 158 12.94 2.76 -8.18
C ARG A 158 13.13 1.69 -9.24
N PHE A 159 12.06 1.29 -9.91
CA PHE A 159 12.15 0.32 -11.00
C PHE A 159 12.69 0.96 -12.27
N GLU A 160 13.58 0.24 -12.95
CA GLU A 160 14.36 0.73 -14.08
C GLU A 160 14.43 -0.28 -15.23
N LYS A 161 14.63 0.26 -16.43
CA LYS A 161 15.03 -0.51 -17.61
C LYS A 161 16.54 -0.75 -17.58
N PRO A 162 17.09 -1.63 -18.44
CA PRO A 162 18.54 -1.84 -18.55
C PRO A 162 19.39 -0.60 -18.84
N ASP A 163 18.78 0.46 -19.38
CA ASP A 163 19.43 1.75 -19.65
C ASP A 163 19.35 2.74 -18.47
N GLY A 164 18.80 2.33 -17.32
CA GLY A 164 18.61 3.16 -16.13
C GLY A 164 17.40 4.11 -16.19
N THR A 165 16.60 4.07 -17.26
CA THR A 165 15.39 4.88 -17.34
C THR A 165 14.25 4.29 -16.52
N ARG A 166 13.35 5.15 -16.03
CA ARG A 166 12.19 4.74 -15.20
C ARG A 166 11.37 3.66 -15.90
N TYR A 167 11.03 2.63 -15.12
CA TYR A 167 10.18 1.53 -15.54
C TYR A 167 8.97 1.39 -14.63
N TRP A 168 8.11 0.42 -14.94
CA TRP A 168 6.99 0.06 -14.11
C TRP A 168 6.71 -1.44 -14.17
N ILE A 169 6.11 -1.96 -13.11
CA ILE A 169 5.60 -3.33 -13.03
C ILE A 169 4.10 -3.33 -12.80
N PRO A 170 3.41 -4.43 -13.13
CA PRO A 170 2.04 -4.70 -12.68
C PRO A 170 1.88 -4.52 -11.17
N GLU A 171 0.71 -4.01 -10.76
CA GLU A 171 0.38 -3.90 -9.33
C GLU A 171 0.40 -5.26 -8.62
N GLU A 172 -0.04 -6.34 -9.27
CA GLU A 172 -0.01 -7.69 -8.69
C GLU A 172 1.41 -8.11 -8.29
N ASP A 173 2.39 -7.83 -9.15
CA ASP A 173 3.80 -8.10 -8.86
C ASP A 173 4.31 -7.22 -7.71
N ALA A 174 3.91 -5.94 -7.66
CA ALA A 174 4.29 -5.04 -6.58
C ALA A 174 3.68 -5.45 -5.23
N ILE A 175 2.42 -5.91 -5.20
CA ILE A 175 1.76 -6.40 -4.00
C ILE A 175 2.45 -7.68 -3.49
N ARG A 176 2.84 -8.58 -4.39
CA ARG A 176 3.65 -9.75 -4.00
C ARG A 176 4.94 -9.31 -3.31
N ILE A 177 5.74 -8.46 -3.96
CA ILE A 177 7.01 -7.96 -3.41
C ILE A 177 6.79 -7.28 -2.06
N LYS A 178 5.75 -6.44 -1.95
CA LYS A 178 5.37 -5.78 -0.69
C LYS A 178 5.15 -6.78 0.43
N ASN A 179 4.29 -7.78 0.22
CA ASN A 179 3.95 -8.77 1.24
C ASN A 179 5.17 -9.61 1.66
N GLU A 180 6.04 -9.92 0.70
CA GLU A 180 7.27 -10.66 0.96
C GLU A 180 8.27 -9.83 1.80
N LEU A 181 8.45 -8.54 1.47
CA LEU A 181 9.30 -7.62 2.22
C LEU A 181 8.78 -7.38 3.65
N GLU A 182 7.47 -7.23 3.85
CA GLU A 182 6.87 -7.00 5.17
C GLU A 182 7.06 -8.18 6.14
N ASN A 183 7.33 -9.38 5.62
CA ASN A 183 7.68 -10.54 6.43
C ASN A 183 9.13 -10.51 6.95
N ASN A 184 9.99 -9.62 6.44
CA ASN A 184 11.33 -9.44 6.97
C ASN A 184 11.29 -8.79 8.37
N GLU A 185 12.13 -9.25 9.28
CA GLU A 185 12.16 -8.74 10.66
C GLU A 185 12.63 -7.28 10.74
N SER A 186 13.55 -6.87 9.85
CA SER A 186 14.12 -5.52 9.81
C SER A 186 13.27 -4.52 9.02
N VAL A 187 12.19 -4.95 8.37
CA VAL A 187 11.28 -4.08 7.59
C VAL A 187 10.04 -3.75 8.40
N PHE A 188 9.78 -2.48 8.67
CA PHE A 188 8.61 -2.04 9.44
C PHE A 188 7.37 -1.77 8.59
N SER A 189 7.56 -1.14 7.43
CA SER A 189 6.45 -0.79 6.54
C SER A 189 6.92 -0.75 5.09
N VAL A 190 5.97 -0.99 4.18
CA VAL A 190 6.22 -0.96 2.74
C VAL A 190 5.06 -0.24 2.05
N HIS A 191 5.36 0.74 1.19
CA HIS A 191 4.38 1.51 0.45
C HIS A 191 4.63 1.44 -1.06
N ILE A 192 3.57 1.28 -1.84
CA ILE A 192 3.64 1.15 -3.30
C ILE A 192 3.63 2.55 -3.93
N GLY A 193 4.61 2.83 -4.79
CA GLY A 193 4.69 4.06 -5.58
C GLY A 193 4.05 3.89 -6.95
N TYR A 194 2.86 4.47 -7.16
CA TYR A 194 2.15 4.41 -8.43
C TYR A 194 2.61 5.50 -9.41
N ILE A 195 2.48 5.20 -10.71
CA ILE A 195 2.46 6.22 -11.76
C ILE A 195 1.00 6.67 -11.90
N TYR A 196 0.72 7.89 -11.46
CA TYR A 196 -0.50 8.56 -11.88
C TYR A 196 -0.20 9.14 -13.27
N ASP A 197 -0.65 8.46 -14.32
CA ASP A 197 -0.66 9.02 -15.67
C ASP A 197 -1.48 10.35 -15.58
N GLN A 198 -0.82 11.49 -15.80
CA GLN A 198 -1.48 12.81 -15.95
C GLN A 198 -2.06 12.94 -17.36
#